data_AF-A0A9E0Z740-F1
#
_entry.id   AF-A0A9E0Z740-F1
#
_cell.length_a   1.000
_cell.length_b   1.000
_cell.length_c   1.000
_cell.angle_alpha   90.00
_cell.angle_beta   90.00
_cell.angle_gamma   90.00
#
_symmetry.space_group_name_H-M   'P 1'
#
loop_
_entity.id
_entity.type
_entity.pdbx_description
1 polymer ?
#
loop_
_entity_poly.entity_id
_entity_poly.type
_entity_poly.pdbx_seq_one_letter_code
_entity_poly.pdbx_strand_id
1 'polypeptide(L)' 'MYDKTTQKDYVKVAVTLSRLYGIAETLHPLGYLSNEKFIEKIEKWTDEFLSMKNTEKDILKFFESRIGK' A
#
# COMPACT_ATOMS: atom_id res chain seq x y z
N MET A 1 16.64 -5.34 -16.94
CA MET A 1 17.01 -4.04 -16.33
C MET A 1 16.03 -3.80 -15.20
N TYR A 2 16.45 -3.93 -13.95
CA TYR A 2 15.59 -3.58 -12.82
C TYR A 2 15.45 -2.06 -12.78
N ASP A 3 14.22 -1.57 -12.89
CA ASP A 3 13.91 -0.16 -12.63
C ASP A 3 14.40 0.15 -11.22
N LYS A 4 15.28 1.15 -11.11
CA LYS A 4 15.87 1.55 -9.83
C LYS A 4 14.77 2.27 -9.04
N THR A 5 13.99 1.52 -8.27
CA THR A 5 13.00 2.10 -7.35
C THR A 5 13.72 3.08 -6.44
N THR A 6 13.37 4.36 -6.54
CA THR A 6 14.03 5.39 -5.73
C THR A 6 13.41 5.39 -4.32
N GLN A 7 14.18 5.79 -3.32
CA GLN A 7 13.65 6.03 -1.96
C GLN A 7 12.44 6.98 -1.98
N LYS A 8 12.42 7.93 -2.93
CA LYS A 8 11.31 8.86 -3.14
C LYS A 8 10.04 8.15 -3.62
N ASP A 9 10.17 7.17 -4.53
CA ASP A 9 9.03 6.39 -5.01
C ASP A 9 8.47 5.49 -3.92
N TYR A 10 9.35 4.89 -3.11
CA TYR A 10 8.96 4.09 -1.94
C TYR A 10 8.10 4.90 -0.96
N VAL A 11 8.62 6.03 -0.50
CA VAL A 11 7.91 6.92 0.45
C VAL A 11 6.58 7.37 -0.13
N LYS A 12 6.55 7.73 -1.43
CA LYS A 12 5.30 8.15 -2.09
C LYS A 12 4.23 7.05 -2.06
N VAL A 13 4.60 5.82 -2.37
CA VAL A 13 3.68 4.67 -2.37
C VAL A 13 3.21 4.36 -0.95
N ALA A 14 4.13 4.26 0.02
CA ALA A 14 3.81 3.97 1.42
C ALA A 14 2.84 4.99 2.02
N VAL A 15 3.09 6.29 1.80
CA VAL A 15 2.19 7.37 2.26
C VAL A 15 0.82 7.26 1.60
N THR A 16 0.77 6.93 0.31
CA THR A 16 -0.50 6.81 -0.42
C THR A 16 -1.33 5.64 0.11
N LEU A 17 -0.71 4.46 0.29
CA LEU A 17 -1.37 3.29 0.87
C LEU A 17 -1.85 3.55 2.30
N SER A 18 -1.06 4.26 3.12
CA SER A 18 -1.44 4.66 4.48
C SER A 18 -2.70 5.51 4.49
N ARG A 19 -2.79 6.49 3.57
CA ARG A 19 -3.98 7.36 3.43
C ARG A 19 -5.21 6.56 2.99
N LEU A 20 -5.05 5.65 2.03
CA LEU A 20 -6.14 4.78 1.58
C LEU A 20 -6.65 3.88 2.71
N TYR A 21 -5.74 3.34 3.54
CA TYR A 21 -6.11 2.56 4.71
C TYR A 21 -6.95 3.37 5.70
N GLY A 22 -6.51 4.58 6.06
CA GLY A 22 -7.27 5.44 6.96
C GLY A 22 -8.65 5.83 6.40
N ILE A 23 -8.78 6.04 5.08
CA ILE A 23 -10.09 6.25 4.43
C ILE A 23 -10.94 4.98 4.52
N ALA A 24 -10.36 3.80 4.33
CA ALA A 24 -11.11 2.56 4.44
C ALA A 24 -11.60 2.29 5.88
N GLU A 25 -10.81 2.66 6.89
CA GLU A 25 -11.19 2.60 8.31
C GLU A 25 -12.37 3.50 8.66
N THR A 26 -12.52 4.66 8.01
CA THR A 26 -13.69 5.53 8.23
C THR A 26 -14.95 5.01 7.55
N LEU A 27 -14.80 4.33 6.42
CA LEU A 27 -15.92 3.78 5.65
C LEU A 27 -16.40 2.43 6.21
N HIS A 28 -15.51 1.64 6.81
CA HIS A 28 -15.84 0.32 7.34
C HIS A 28 -15.06 0.07 8.64
N PRO A 29 -15.68 -0.57 9.64
CA PRO A 29 -14.98 -0.93 10.87
C PRO A 29 -13.93 -2.01 10.55
N LEU A 30 -12.68 -1.60 10.34
CA LEU A 30 -11.55 -2.52 10.30
C LEU A 30 -11.17 -2.90 11.74
N GLY A 31 -10.63 -4.10 11.90
CA GLY A 31 -10.11 -4.53 13.19
C GLY A 31 -8.93 -3.65 13.63
N TYR A 32 -8.84 -3.38 14.93
CA TYR A 32 -7.72 -2.63 15.50
C TYR A 32 -6.38 -3.26 15.08
N LEU A 33 -5.45 -2.40 14.69
CA LEU A 33 -4.09 -2.76 14.33
C LEU A 33 -3.12 -1.91 15.15
N SER A 34 -2.14 -2.55 15.80
CA SER A 34 -1.07 -1.79 16.46
C SER A 34 -0.23 -1.05 15.42
N ASN A 35 0.46 0.01 15.85
CA ASN A 35 1.28 0.82 14.95
C ASN A 35 2.35 -0.03 14.24
N GLU A 36 2.99 -0.96 14.95
CA GLU A 36 4.02 -1.85 14.38
C GLU A 36 3.42 -2.73 13.27
N LYS A 37 2.27 -3.36 13.54
CA LYS A 37 1.57 -4.20 12.55
C LYS A 37 1.01 -3.40 11.38
N PHE A 38 0.67 -2.13 11.60
CA PHE A 38 0.26 -1.22 10.53
C PHE A 38 1.44 -0.86 9.64
N ILE A 39 2.57 -0.46 10.23
CA ILE A 39 3.80 -0.14 9.51
C ILE A 39 4.25 -1.34 8.67
N GLU A 40 4.37 -2.53 9.27
CA GLU A 40 4.76 -3.76 8.57
C GLU A 40 3.82 -4.08 7.39
N LYS A 41 2.52 -3.83 7.55
CA LYS A 41 1.53 -4.02 6.47
C LYS A 41 1.77 -3.05 5.31
N ILE A 42 1.97 -1.77 5.61
CA ILE A 42 2.20 -0.74 4.60
C ILE A 42 3.54 -0.97 3.88
N GLU A 43 4.60 -1.34 4.59
CA GLU A 43 5.90 -1.68 4.02
C GLU A 43 5.77 -2.85 3.04
N LYS A 44 5.13 -3.95 3.49
CA LYS A 44 4.88 -5.13 2.64
C LYS A 44 4.09 -4.77 1.38
N TRP A 45 3.01 -3.99 1.52
CA TRP A 45 2.20 -3.57 0.38
C TRP A 45 2.97 -2.65 -0.57
N THR A 46 3.86 -1.82 -0.04
CA THR A 46 4.73 -0.95 -0.83
C THR A 46 5.71 -1.76 -1.65
N ASP A 47 6.37 -2.76 -1.04
CA ASP A 47 7.28 -3.67 -1.72
C ASP A 47 6.57 -4.48 -2.82
N GLU A 48 5.39 -5.01 -2.52
CA GLU A 48 4.57 -5.74 -3.48
C GLU A 48 4.20 -4.87 -4.68
N PHE A 49 3.67 -3.66 -4.43
CA PHE A 49 3.24 -2.73 -5.49
C PHE A 49 4.40 -2.29 -6.39
N LEU A 50 5.56 -1.96 -5.80
CA LEU A 50 6.72 -1.50 -6.55
C LEU A 50 7.34 -2.62 -7.40
N SER A 51 7.20 -3.87 -6.95
CA SER A 51 7.64 -5.07 -7.67
C SER A 51 6.71 -5.48 -8.83
N MET A 52 5.51 -4.91 -8.94
CA MET A 52 4.60 -5.17 -10.06
C MET A 52 5.16 -4.62 -11.38
N LYS A 53 4.76 -5.24 -12.50
CA LYS A 53 5.06 -4.71 -13.83
C LYS A 53 4.35 -3.38 -14.04
N ASN A 54 5.00 -2.40 -14.69
CA ASN A 54 4.44 -1.06 -14.89
C ASN A 54 3.08 -1.06 -15.62
N THR A 55 2.79 -2.07 -16.46
CA THR A 55 1.48 -2.25 -17.13
C THR A 55 0.33 -2.59 -16.19
N GLU A 56 0.62 -3.01 -14.96
CA GLU A 56 -0.34 -3.47 -13.95
C GLU A 56 -0.39 -2.51 -12.73
N LYS A 57 0.38 -1.40 -12.75
CA LYS A 57 0.49 -0.47 -11.62
C LYS A 57 -0.72 0.48 -11.55
N ASP A 58 -1.78 0.00 -10.92
CA ASP A 58 -2.90 0.81 -10.45
C ASP A 58 -3.00 0.65 -8.92
N ILE A 59 -2.64 1.71 -8.19
CA ILE A 59 -2.54 1.67 -6.73
C ILE A 59 -3.90 1.49 -6.05
N LEU A 60 -4.98 1.97 -6.67
CA LEU A 60 -6.34 1.82 -6.13
C LEU A 60 -6.78 0.37 -6.28
N LYS A 61 -6.67 -0.20 -7.48
CA LYS A 61 -7.00 -1.62 -7.70
C LYS A 61 -6.15 -2.56 -6.85
N PHE A 62 -4.87 -2.25 -6.71
CA PHE A 62 -3.98 -2.99 -5.80
C PHE A 62 -4.50 -2.94 -4.37
N PHE A 63 -4.81 -1.75 -3.85
CA PHE A 63 -5.31 -1.58 -2.48
C PHE A 63 -6.65 -2.29 -2.27
N GLU A 64 -7.60 -2.15 -3.19
CA GLU A 64 -8.92 -2.81 -3.13
C GLU A 64 -8.77 -4.34 -3.05
N SER A 65 -7.87 -4.92 -3.86
CA SER A 65 -7.57 -6.36 -3.82
C SER A 65 -6.99 -6.86 -2.49
N ARG A 66 -6.39 -5.97 -1.69
CA ARG A 66 -5.74 -6.31 -0.42
C ARG A 66 -6.64 -6.14 0.79
N ILE A 67 -7.60 -5.22 0.71
CA ILE A 67 -8.53 -4.97 1.81
C ILE A 67 -9.75 -5.92 1.80
N GLY A 68 -9.84 -6.79 0.78
CA GLY A 68 -10.80 -7.89 0.72
C GLY A 68 -12.24 -7.42 0.49
N LYS A 69 -12.42 -6.40 -0.36
CA LYS A 69 -13.73 -5.98 -0.85
C LYS A 69 -13.93 -6.33 -2.32
#